data_AF-A0A5S3XMD4-F1
#
_entry.id   AF-A0A5S3XMD4-F1
#
_cell.length_a   1.000
_cell.length_b   1.000
_cell.length_c   1.000
_cell.angle_alpha   90.00
_cell.angle_beta   90.00
_cell.angle_gamma   90.00
#
_symmetry.space_group_name_H-M   'P 1'
#
loop_
_entity.id
_entity.type
_entity.pdbx_description
1 polymer ?
#
loop_
_entity_poly.entity_id
_entity_poly.type
_entity_poly.pdbx_seq_one_letter_code
_entity_poly.pdbx_strand_id
1 'polypeptide(L)'
;MNILTKLSAAALLVSSFTSSAVTLGDLDFSKLQNTNQGLVFVPVKNTTINSGVFWYTELAQTVSPIIKLNPYFNKITLRAFPEAHQNGAYNGFVNTENARDLRQNLLPSDAQVCAPNSALIAKLSELDISYEFTPRVGSYPGLCWLDIKYFTGDQAPREQELLSFLNNNQAIEHYYQIGGSAKPAVYIDTPQIVADLVAEGLLTQQPSKVDHLTNEYTGNFYSVAFASSNLPATYFRSDYTNQSQLTATDWTKFMELVSIDLHGSLSLPESAAATVVEIEPAIPGTALIEVDTRATNTGL
;
A
#
# COMPACT_ATOMS: atom_id res chain seq x y z
N MET A 1 -42.63 57.81 15.77
CA MET A 1 -41.46 57.20 16.43
C MET A 1 -41.93 55.90 17.07
N ASN A 2 -41.69 54.76 16.42
CA ASN A 2 -41.79 53.43 17.01
C ASN A 2 -41.04 52.44 16.11
N ILE A 3 -40.11 51.74 16.74
CA ILE A 3 -39.09 50.87 16.17
C ILE A 3 -39.70 49.48 15.96
N LEU A 4 -39.58 48.92 14.76
CA LEU A 4 -39.83 47.50 14.47
C LEU A 4 -38.62 46.94 13.74
N THR A 5 -37.62 46.57 14.52
CA THR A 5 -36.45 45.78 14.11
C THR A 5 -36.89 44.33 13.88
N LYS A 6 -36.90 43.89 12.62
CA LYS A 6 -36.93 42.46 12.27
C LYS A 6 -35.52 41.91 12.45
N LEU A 7 -35.27 41.15 13.51
CA LEU A 7 -34.10 40.27 13.61
C LEU A 7 -34.41 39.00 12.80
N SER A 8 -33.75 38.82 11.66
CA SER A 8 -33.62 37.52 11.00
C SER A 8 -32.44 36.78 11.61
N ALA A 9 -32.71 35.75 12.40
CA ALA A 9 -31.70 34.81 12.88
C ALA A 9 -31.28 33.91 11.70
N ALA A 10 -30.14 34.19 11.10
CA ALA A 10 -29.48 33.27 10.18
C ALA A 10 -28.85 32.15 11.03
N ALA A 11 -29.51 30.99 11.08
CA ALA A 11 -28.90 29.76 11.58
C ALA A 11 -27.79 29.34 10.62
N LEU A 12 -26.53 29.61 11.00
CA LEU A 12 -25.38 28.98 10.38
C LEU A 12 -25.44 27.48 10.69
N LEU A 13 -25.91 26.70 9.72
CA LEU A 13 -25.63 25.28 9.61
C LEU A 13 -24.12 25.12 9.43
N VAL A 14 -23.40 24.88 10.52
CA VAL A 14 -22.03 24.35 10.48
C VAL A 14 -22.15 22.89 10.05
N SER A 15 -22.16 22.66 8.75
CA SER A 15 -22.01 21.32 8.18
C SER A 15 -20.66 20.77 8.61
N SER A 16 -20.67 19.87 9.58
CA SER A 16 -19.52 19.10 10.02
C SER A 16 -19.14 18.17 8.87
N PHE A 17 -18.19 18.58 8.04
CA PHE A 17 -17.54 17.68 7.09
C PHE A 17 -16.74 16.67 7.92
N THR A 18 -17.26 15.46 8.09
CA THR A 18 -16.42 14.30 8.40
C THR A 18 -15.66 13.99 7.13
N SER A 19 -14.51 14.65 6.90
CA SER A 19 -13.64 14.26 5.81
C SER A 19 -13.15 12.85 6.10
N SER A 20 -13.56 11.89 5.28
CA SER A 20 -12.98 10.55 5.25
C SER A 20 -11.45 10.69 5.16
N ALA A 21 -10.72 9.85 5.91
CA ALA A 21 -9.26 9.85 5.85
C ALA A 21 -8.80 9.58 4.42
N VAL A 22 -7.78 10.32 3.96
CA VAL A 22 -7.19 10.13 2.64
C VAL A 22 -6.45 8.80 2.61
N THR A 23 -6.57 8.06 1.51
CA THR A 23 -5.89 6.78 1.27
C THR A 23 -4.78 6.94 0.25
N LEU A 24 -3.88 5.94 0.13
CA LEU A 24 -2.80 5.98 -0.87
C LEU A 24 -3.33 6.12 -2.30
N GLY A 25 -4.52 5.57 -2.60
CA GLY A 25 -5.15 5.65 -3.92
C GLY A 25 -5.59 7.06 -4.32
N ASP A 26 -5.78 7.97 -3.36
CA ASP A 26 -6.24 9.34 -3.57
C ASP A 26 -5.10 10.30 -3.96
N LEU A 27 -3.84 9.85 -3.89
CA LEU A 27 -2.65 10.69 -4.06
C LEU A 27 -2.09 10.66 -5.49
N ASP A 28 -1.67 11.84 -5.96
CA ASP A 28 -1.09 12.05 -7.29
C ASP A 28 0.43 11.90 -7.25
N PHE A 29 0.89 10.66 -7.24
CA PHE A 29 2.31 10.31 -7.25
C PHE A 29 3.08 10.82 -8.48
N SER A 30 2.39 11.23 -9.57
CA SER A 30 3.04 11.88 -10.71
C SER A 30 3.57 13.28 -10.38
N LYS A 31 3.07 13.88 -9.30
CA LYS A 31 3.47 15.19 -8.76
C LYS A 31 4.21 15.06 -7.44
N LEU A 32 4.85 13.92 -7.18
CA LEU A 32 5.69 13.73 -6.01
C LEU A 32 6.81 14.78 -5.98
N GLN A 33 7.00 15.40 -4.82
CA GLN A 33 8.03 16.41 -4.57
C GLN A 33 8.95 15.90 -3.44
N ASN A 34 10.23 15.66 -3.76
CA ASN A 34 11.25 15.30 -2.79
C ASN A 34 12.21 16.49 -2.62
N THR A 35 12.44 16.94 -1.39
CA THR A 35 13.23 18.15 -1.14
C THR A 35 14.71 17.89 -0.85
N ASN A 36 15.16 16.62 -0.86
CA ASN A 36 16.50 16.22 -0.36
C ASN A 36 16.77 16.66 1.09
N GLN A 37 15.74 17.05 1.85
CA GLN A 37 15.83 17.51 3.25
C GLN A 37 15.04 16.59 4.18
N GLY A 38 15.06 15.29 3.91
CA GLY A 38 14.42 14.31 4.77
C GLY A 38 12.88 14.26 4.67
N LEU A 39 12.26 14.89 3.67
CA LEU A 39 10.81 14.88 3.47
C LEU A 39 10.40 14.71 2.01
N VAL A 40 9.25 14.07 1.82
CA VAL A 40 8.58 13.87 0.54
C VAL A 40 7.13 14.30 0.67
N PHE A 41 6.66 15.13 -0.26
CA PHE A 41 5.28 15.58 -0.34
C PHE A 41 4.60 15.00 -1.58
N VAL A 42 3.37 14.52 -1.42
CA VAL A 42 2.55 14.09 -2.56
C VAL A 42 1.16 14.75 -2.46
N PRO A 43 0.72 15.49 -3.49
CA PRO A 43 -0.58 16.14 -3.48
C PRO A 43 -1.71 15.14 -3.70
N VAL A 44 -2.93 15.51 -3.28
CA VAL A 44 -4.15 14.76 -3.57
C VAL A 44 -4.56 14.97 -5.04
N LYS A 45 -5.08 13.92 -5.70
CA LYS A 45 -5.61 14.00 -7.05
C LYS A 45 -6.77 14.99 -7.13
N ASN A 46 -6.88 15.69 -8.26
CA ASN A 46 -8.05 16.51 -8.63
C ASN A 46 -8.42 17.61 -7.61
N THR A 47 -7.47 18.07 -6.78
CA THR A 47 -7.69 19.23 -5.90
C THR A 47 -7.17 20.52 -6.53
N THR A 48 -7.88 21.62 -6.32
CA THR A 48 -7.46 22.96 -6.75
C THR A 48 -6.51 23.65 -5.77
N ILE A 49 -6.46 23.13 -4.53
CA ILE A 49 -5.53 23.56 -3.48
C ILE A 49 -4.39 22.54 -3.45
N ASN A 50 -3.14 22.98 -3.24
CA ASN A 50 -1.97 22.13 -3.10
C ASN A 50 -1.98 21.35 -1.77
N SER A 51 -3.04 20.57 -1.53
CA SER A 51 -3.21 19.77 -0.32
C SER A 51 -2.62 18.38 -0.54
N GLY A 52 -1.95 17.83 0.47
CA GLY A 52 -1.25 16.56 0.32
C GLY A 52 -0.75 15.98 1.63
N VAL A 53 -0.01 14.87 1.51
CA VAL A 53 0.55 14.13 2.62
C VAL A 53 2.08 14.21 2.57
N PHE A 54 2.69 14.26 3.76
CA PHE A 54 4.14 14.19 3.92
C PHE A 54 4.56 12.81 4.41
N TRP A 55 5.67 12.32 3.85
CA TRP A 55 6.49 11.28 4.44
C TRP A 55 7.85 11.85 4.80
N TYR A 56 8.51 11.24 5.76
CA TYR A 56 9.79 11.69 6.27
C TYR A 56 10.80 10.56 6.19
N THR A 57 11.93 10.80 5.55
CA THR A 57 12.99 9.79 5.39
C THR A 57 14.00 9.84 6.52
N GLU A 58 14.03 10.93 7.29
CA GLU A 58 14.91 11.13 8.44
C GLU A 58 14.08 11.33 9.71
N LEU A 59 14.31 10.47 10.70
CA LEU A 59 13.56 10.42 11.95
C LEU A 59 14.52 10.50 13.14
N ALA A 60 14.32 11.52 13.98
CA ALA A 60 14.94 11.60 15.29
C ALA A 60 14.23 10.69 16.30
N GLN A 61 15.01 10.17 17.24
CA GLN A 61 14.50 9.47 18.42
C GLN A 61 14.51 10.40 19.64
N THR A 62 13.45 10.36 20.44
CA THR A 62 13.43 10.99 21.76
C THR A 62 13.10 9.97 22.84
N VAL A 63 13.79 10.07 23.98
CA VAL A 63 13.60 9.21 25.14
C VAL A 63 12.73 9.94 26.17
N SER A 64 11.59 9.36 26.54
CA SER A 64 10.76 9.91 27.61
C SER A 64 11.32 9.55 28.99
N PRO A 65 11.06 10.36 30.04
CA PRO A 65 11.40 9.99 31.41
C PRO A 65 10.81 8.64 31.83
N ILE A 66 11.46 7.97 32.78
CA ILE A 66 10.95 6.71 33.35
C ILE A 66 9.60 6.95 34.03
N ILE A 67 8.63 6.11 33.69
CA ILE A 67 7.31 6.06 34.34
C ILE A 67 7.23 4.79 35.17
N LYS A 68 6.97 4.92 36.47
CA LYS A 68 6.62 3.79 37.33
C LYS A 68 5.18 3.37 37.03
N LEU A 69 4.99 2.16 36.49
CA LEU A 69 3.64 1.64 36.21
C LEU A 69 3.01 1.08 37.47
N ASN A 70 3.80 0.36 38.27
CA ASN A 70 3.44 -0.20 39.57
C ASN A 70 4.73 -0.51 40.37
N PRO A 71 4.67 -1.08 41.58
CA PRO A 71 5.87 -1.37 42.38
C PRO A 71 6.90 -2.30 41.74
N TYR A 72 6.51 -3.06 40.72
CA TYR A 72 7.33 -4.09 40.08
C TYR A 72 7.74 -3.76 38.66
N PHE A 73 7.10 -2.78 38.01
CA PHE A 73 7.35 -2.49 36.60
C PHE A 73 7.53 -0.99 36.34
N ASN A 74 8.58 -0.70 35.59
CA ASN A 74 8.88 0.61 35.04
C ASN A 74 8.70 0.60 33.53
N LYS A 75 8.59 1.80 32.95
CA LYS A 75 8.41 2.01 31.53
C LYS A 75 9.25 3.17 31.04
N ILE A 76 9.96 2.96 29.94
CA ILE A 76 10.57 4.01 29.13
C ILE A 76 9.86 4.02 27.78
N THR A 77 9.62 5.21 27.23
CA THR A 77 8.97 5.37 25.93
C THR A 77 9.93 6.06 24.97
N LEU A 78 10.28 5.37 23.89
CA LEU A 78 10.98 5.95 22.75
C LEU A 78 9.95 6.49 21.76
N ARG A 79 10.20 7.66 21.17
CA ARG A 79 9.31 8.24 20.15
C ARG A 79 10.12 8.59 18.91
N ALA A 80 9.62 8.17 17.75
CA ALA A 80 10.13 8.56 16.45
C ALA A 80 9.44 9.84 15.98
N PHE A 81 10.23 10.85 15.62
CA PHE A 81 9.73 12.14 15.16
C PHE A 81 10.54 12.65 13.96
N PRO A 82 9.92 13.27 12.95
CA PRO A 82 10.64 13.78 11.78
C PRO A 82 11.63 14.90 12.08
N GLU A 83 12.86 14.77 11.58
CA GLU A 83 13.88 15.82 11.72
C GLU A 83 13.51 17.10 10.96
N ALA A 84 12.79 16.96 9.83
CA ALA A 84 12.30 18.05 9.01
C ALA A 84 11.44 19.09 9.77
N HIS A 85 10.77 18.66 10.84
CA HIS A 85 9.99 19.55 11.71
C HIS A 85 10.86 20.32 12.71
N GLN A 86 12.08 19.84 13.01
CA GLN A 86 13.01 20.47 13.94
C GLN A 86 13.99 21.43 13.24
N ASN A 87 14.43 21.10 12.03
CA ASN A 87 15.40 21.89 11.27
C ASN A 87 14.75 22.99 10.40
N GLY A 88 13.42 23.11 10.42
CA GLY A 88 12.67 24.11 9.67
C GLY A 88 12.37 23.74 8.21
N ALA A 89 12.84 22.59 7.69
CA ALA A 89 12.60 22.15 6.32
C ALA A 89 11.11 22.01 6.01
N TYR A 90 10.32 21.45 6.94
CA TYR A 90 8.88 21.31 6.80
C TYR A 90 8.17 22.66 6.64
N ASN A 91 8.44 23.61 7.56
CA ASN A 91 7.82 24.93 7.51
C ASN A 91 8.30 25.73 6.28
N GLY A 92 9.57 25.58 5.90
CA GLY A 92 10.12 26.16 4.68
C GLY A 92 9.35 25.69 3.44
N PHE A 93 9.21 24.38 3.28
CA PHE A 93 8.48 23.79 2.17
C PHE A 93 7.01 24.21 2.13
N VAL A 94 6.30 24.14 3.27
CA VAL A 94 4.88 24.54 3.36
C VAL A 94 4.69 25.99 2.90
N ASN A 95 5.58 26.89 3.30
CA ASN A 95 5.49 28.30 2.94
C ASN A 95 5.87 28.57 1.48
N THR A 96 6.92 27.91 0.97
CA THR A 96 7.40 28.12 -0.40
C THR A 96 6.45 27.52 -1.44
N GLU A 97 5.97 26.31 -1.21
CA GLU A 97 5.11 25.58 -2.15
C GLU A 97 3.61 25.84 -1.91
N ASN A 98 3.28 26.69 -0.93
CA ASN A 98 1.91 26.91 -0.44
C ASN A 98 1.18 25.58 -0.18
N ALA A 99 1.91 24.61 0.37
CA ALA A 99 1.45 23.25 0.56
C ALA A 99 0.54 23.16 1.79
N ARG A 100 -0.62 22.52 1.64
CA ARG A 100 -1.57 22.28 2.74
C ARG A 100 -1.47 20.85 3.21
N ASP A 101 -0.73 20.66 4.28
CA ASP A 101 -0.57 19.37 4.91
C ASP A 101 -1.90 18.84 5.50
N LEU A 102 -2.25 17.60 5.14
CA LEU A 102 -3.40 16.88 5.68
C LEU A 102 -3.16 16.30 7.08
N ARG A 103 -1.92 16.34 7.58
CA ARG A 103 -1.52 15.95 8.94
C ARG A 103 -1.89 14.51 9.29
N GLN A 104 -1.60 13.59 8.39
CA GLN A 104 -1.91 12.17 8.51
C GLN A 104 -0.65 11.32 8.30
N ASN A 105 -0.41 10.35 9.20
CA ASN A 105 0.57 9.29 8.97
C ASN A 105 -0.06 8.23 8.06
N LEU A 106 0.13 8.38 6.74
CA LEU A 106 -0.40 7.44 5.75
C LEU A 106 0.65 6.39 5.40
N LEU A 107 0.56 5.21 6.01
CA LEU A 107 1.48 4.09 5.79
C LEU A 107 0.75 2.89 5.18
N PRO A 108 1.44 2.03 4.40
CA PRO A 108 0.87 0.79 3.90
C PRO A 108 0.68 -0.20 5.07
N SER A 109 -0.19 -1.20 4.87
CA SER A 109 -0.57 -2.14 5.94
C SER A 109 0.57 -3.04 6.42
N ASP A 110 1.59 -3.23 5.60
CA ASP A 110 2.80 -4.00 5.87
C ASP A 110 3.95 -3.16 6.46
N ALA A 111 3.73 -1.85 6.69
CA ALA A 111 4.71 -1.00 7.32
C ALA A 111 5.07 -1.50 8.72
N GLN A 112 6.37 -1.61 8.99
CA GLN A 112 6.92 -1.92 10.31
C GLN A 112 7.48 -0.64 10.91
N VAL A 113 6.84 -0.12 11.94
CA VAL A 113 7.27 1.11 12.60
C VAL A 113 7.56 0.85 14.07
N CYS A 114 8.68 1.40 14.55
CA CYS A 114 9.12 1.28 15.94
C CYS A 114 9.38 -0.16 16.40
N ALA A 115 10.00 -0.98 15.55
CA ALA A 115 10.59 -2.23 16.00
C ALA A 115 11.86 -1.92 16.82
N PRO A 116 12.18 -2.65 17.89
CA PRO A 116 13.47 -2.52 18.56
C PRO A 116 14.59 -2.99 17.64
N ASN A 117 15.70 -2.26 17.56
CA ASN A 117 16.86 -2.71 16.80
C ASN A 117 17.68 -3.77 17.55
N SER A 118 18.58 -4.43 16.82
CA SER A 118 19.48 -5.46 17.38
C SER A 118 20.36 -4.93 18.51
N ALA A 119 20.83 -3.68 18.43
CA ALA A 119 21.67 -3.07 19.45
C ALA A 119 20.93 -2.85 20.78
N LEU A 120 19.67 -2.42 20.75
CA LEU A 120 18.82 -2.31 21.93
C LEU A 120 18.55 -3.67 22.57
N ILE A 121 18.23 -4.68 21.76
CA ILE A 121 18.01 -6.04 22.24
C ILE A 121 19.27 -6.59 22.91
N ALA A 122 20.42 -6.42 22.27
CA ALA A 122 21.71 -6.82 22.84
C ALA A 122 21.99 -6.10 24.16
N LYS A 123 21.73 -4.78 24.23
CA LYS A 123 21.96 -4.01 25.45
C LYS A 123 21.07 -4.45 26.61
N LEU A 124 19.79 -4.70 26.35
CA LEU A 124 18.87 -5.18 27.38
C LEU A 124 19.24 -6.58 27.88
N SER A 125 19.73 -7.44 26.99
CA SER A 125 20.25 -8.76 27.36
C SER A 125 21.53 -8.67 28.19
N GLU A 126 22.47 -7.77 27.85
CA GLU A 126 23.69 -7.52 28.61
C GLU A 126 23.37 -7.06 30.04
N LEU A 127 22.38 -6.19 30.18
CA LEU A 127 21.92 -5.68 31.46
C LEU A 127 21.10 -6.68 32.27
N ASP A 128 20.81 -7.88 31.72
CA ASP A 128 19.99 -8.91 32.38
C ASP A 128 18.65 -8.32 32.87
N ILE A 129 18.02 -7.51 32.00
CA ILE A 129 16.72 -6.89 32.26
C ILE A 129 15.65 -7.79 31.67
N SER A 130 14.64 -8.15 32.46
CA SER A 130 13.42 -8.76 31.92
C SER A 130 12.53 -7.65 31.35
N TYR A 131 12.28 -7.69 30.04
CA TYR A 131 11.56 -6.62 29.33
C TYR A 131 10.46 -7.14 28.40
N GLU A 132 9.53 -6.23 28.07
CA GLU A 132 8.52 -6.38 27.04
C GLU A 132 8.52 -5.12 26.18
N PHE A 133 8.46 -5.30 24.86
CA PHE A 133 8.28 -4.21 23.91
C PHE A 133 6.81 -4.09 23.51
N THR A 134 6.29 -2.86 23.49
CA THR A 134 4.96 -2.57 22.94
C THR A 134 5.06 -1.45 21.92
N PRO A 135 5.10 -1.75 20.61
CA PRO A 135 5.06 -0.73 19.57
C PRO A 135 3.66 -0.11 19.50
N ARG A 136 3.60 1.18 19.19
CA ARG A 136 2.35 1.95 19.03
C ARG A 136 2.47 2.90 17.85
N VAL A 137 1.38 3.06 17.12
CA VAL A 137 1.26 4.09 16.07
C VAL A 137 1.27 5.46 16.73
N GLY A 138 2.04 6.38 16.16
CA GLY A 138 2.18 7.74 16.67
C GLY A 138 1.09 8.68 16.15
N SER A 139 0.91 9.78 16.87
CA SER A 139 0.13 10.91 16.40
C SER A 139 1.00 11.82 15.52
N TYR A 140 0.47 12.24 14.37
CA TYR A 140 1.15 13.17 13.48
C TYR A 140 1.65 14.43 14.22
N PRO A 141 2.90 14.91 13.97
CA PRO A 141 3.86 14.37 13.00
C PRO A 141 4.74 13.23 13.52
N GLY A 142 4.58 12.81 14.79
CA GLY A 142 5.29 11.64 15.32
C GLY A 142 4.83 10.35 14.65
N LEU A 143 5.79 9.56 14.14
CA LEU A 143 5.49 8.36 13.36
C LEU A 143 5.00 7.21 14.23
N CYS A 144 5.75 6.91 15.29
CA CYS A 144 5.52 5.76 16.15
C CYS A 144 6.22 5.90 17.50
N TRP A 145 5.84 5.02 18.43
CA TRP A 145 6.33 5.00 19.80
C TRP A 145 6.66 3.56 20.18
N LEU A 146 7.78 3.32 20.84
CA LEU A 146 8.14 2.03 21.42
C LEU A 146 8.14 2.15 22.94
N ASP A 147 7.25 1.44 23.61
CA ASP A 147 7.31 1.28 25.07
C ASP A 147 8.20 0.10 25.41
N ILE A 148 9.20 0.34 26.27
CA ILE A 148 10.03 -0.67 26.91
C ILE A 148 9.53 -0.77 28.35
N LYS A 149 8.78 -1.83 28.64
CA LYS A 149 8.35 -2.15 30.01
C LYS A 149 9.33 -3.15 30.59
N TYR A 150 9.77 -2.94 31.82
CA TYR A 150 10.75 -3.82 32.45
C TYR A 150 10.55 -3.89 33.96
N PHE A 151 11.08 -4.95 34.57
CA PHE A 151 10.92 -5.20 36.00
C PHE A 151 11.81 -4.28 36.85
N THR A 152 11.26 -3.67 37.89
CA THR A 152 11.90 -2.59 38.67
C THR A 152 13.07 -3.07 39.53
N GLY A 153 12.96 -4.21 40.23
CA GLY A 153 14.03 -4.90 40.99
C GLY A 153 15.12 -4.06 41.68
N ASP A 154 16.32 -4.63 41.86
CA ASP A 154 17.54 -3.90 42.26
C ASP A 154 18.26 -3.29 41.02
N GLN A 155 17.48 -2.87 40.01
CA GLN A 155 18.02 -2.56 38.69
C GLN A 155 18.42 -1.08 38.51
N ALA A 156 18.36 -0.24 39.55
CA ALA A 156 18.61 1.20 39.44
C ALA A 156 19.93 1.58 38.72
N PRO A 157 21.08 0.89 38.92
CA PRO A 157 22.28 1.13 38.13
C PRO A 157 22.12 0.76 36.64
N ARG A 158 21.41 -0.35 36.35
CA ARG A 158 21.13 -0.83 34.99
C ARG A 158 20.17 0.12 34.26
N GLU A 159 19.23 0.75 34.97
CA GLU A 159 18.31 1.75 34.41
C GLU A 159 19.06 2.98 33.90
N GLN A 160 20.04 3.48 34.65
CA GLN A 160 20.85 4.62 34.21
C GLN A 160 21.68 4.28 32.98
N GLU A 161 22.23 3.07 32.93
CA GLU A 161 22.98 2.59 31.77
C GLU A 161 22.10 2.43 30.53
N LEU A 162 20.89 1.86 30.70
CA LEU A 162 19.90 1.78 29.64
C LEU A 162 19.49 3.18 29.14
N LEU A 163 19.19 4.11 30.04
CA LEU A 163 18.86 5.49 29.65
C LEU A 163 20.02 6.17 28.91
N SER A 164 21.25 5.98 29.37
CA SER A 164 22.43 6.51 28.69
C SER A 164 22.55 5.94 27.27
N PHE A 165 22.37 4.63 27.11
CA PHE A 165 22.37 3.99 25.81
C PHE A 165 21.29 4.57 24.88
N LEU A 166 20.05 4.64 25.35
CA LEU A 166 18.90 5.11 24.58
C LEU A 166 19.02 6.58 24.14
N ASN A 167 19.68 7.43 24.94
CA ASN A 167 19.88 8.84 24.61
C ASN A 167 21.00 9.06 23.59
N ASN A 168 21.93 8.11 23.44
CA ASN A 168 23.12 8.26 22.59
C ASN A 168 23.09 7.39 21.34
N ASN A 169 22.14 6.45 21.23
CA ASN A 169 22.04 5.50 20.13
C ASN A 169 20.63 5.44 19.58
N GLN A 170 20.52 5.29 18.26
CA GLN A 170 19.26 4.90 17.63
C GLN A 170 18.90 3.50 18.14
N ALA A 171 17.68 3.32 18.62
CA ALA A 171 17.22 2.08 19.26
C ALA A 171 15.95 1.50 18.60
N ILE A 172 15.38 2.23 17.64
CA ILE A 172 14.17 1.87 16.90
C ILE A 172 14.45 1.78 15.40
N GLU A 173 13.86 0.77 14.78
CA GLU A 173 13.87 0.55 13.34
C GLU A 173 12.52 0.90 12.72
N HIS A 174 12.59 1.38 11.49
CA HIS A 174 11.45 1.71 10.64
C HIS A 174 11.67 1.08 9.27
N TYR A 175 10.64 0.42 8.78
CA TYR A 175 10.57 -0.08 7.42
C TYR A 175 9.20 0.22 6.83
N TYR A 176 9.17 1.00 5.76
CA TYR A 176 8.00 1.10 4.91
C TYR A 176 8.42 1.48 3.49
N GLN A 177 7.64 0.97 2.54
CA GLN A 177 7.80 1.28 1.13
C GLN A 177 6.46 1.78 0.60
N ILE A 178 6.44 3.03 0.10
CA ILE A 178 5.32 3.54 -0.67
C ILE A 178 5.59 3.18 -2.13
N GLY A 179 4.96 2.11 -2.59
CA GLY A 179 4.98 1.73 -3.99
C GLY A 179 4.14 2.69 -4.83
N GLY A 180 4.60 2.97 -6.05
CA GLY A 180 3.74 3.49 -7.10
C GLY A 180 2.67 2.47 -7.49
N SER A 181 1.76 2.86 -8.39
CA SER A 181 0.68 1.98 -8.86
C SER A 181 1.24 0.67 -9.39
N ALA A 182 1.08 -0.43 -8.64
CA ALA A 182 1.30 -1.77 -9.14
C ALA A 182 0.27 -2.04 -10.25
N LYS A 183 0.70 -2.66 -11.34
CA LYS A 183 -0.25 -3.19 -12.33
C LYS A 183 -0.48 -4.66 -11.98
N PRO A 184 -1.73 -5.06 -11.66
CA PRO A 184 -2.02 -6.48 -11.49
C PRO A 184 -1.77 -7.23 -12.81
N ALA A 185 -1.55 -8.53 -12.72
CA ALA A 185 -1.48 -9.37 -13.90
C ALA A 185 -2.81 -9.34 -14.66
N VAL A 186 -2.75 -9.52 -15.98
CA VAL A 186 -3.90 -9.68 -16.85
C VAL A 186 -4.01 -11.14 -17.23
N TYR A 187 -5.19 -11.74 -17.07
CA TYR A 187 -5.44 -13.14 -17.40
C TYR A 187 -6.68 -13.32 -18.27
N ILE A 188 -6.69 -14.38 -19.08
CA ILE A 188 -7.87 -14.91 -19.76
C ILE A 188 -8.37 -16.12 -18.98
N ASP A 189 -9.62 -16.08 -18.55
CA ASP A 189 -10.35 -17.22 -17.99
C ASP A 189 -10.87 -18.11 -19.13
N THR A 190 -9.95 -18.76 -19.83
CA THR A 190 -10.26 -19.71 -20.91
C THR A 190 -11.24 -20.80 -20.48
N PRO A 191 -11.14 -21.38 -19.26
CA PRO A 191 -12.11 -22.37 -18.78
C PRO A 191 -13.54 -21.84 -18.77
N GLN A 192 -13.76 -20.64 -18.24
CA GLN A 192 -15.10 -20.06 -18.19
C GLN A 192 -15.60 -19.67 -19.59
N ILE A 193 -14.74 -19.11 -20.43
CA ILE A 193 -15.11 -18.78 -21.83
C ILE A 193 -15.54 -20.03 -22.60
N VAL A 194 -14.77 -21.12 -22.48
CA VAL A 194 -15.10 -22.38 -23.18
C VAL A 194 -16.37 -23.01 -22.60
N ALA A 195 -16.55 -22.99 -21.28
CA ALA A 195 -17.77 -23.50 -20.65
C ALA A 195 -19.03 -22.79 -21.19
N ASP A 196 -19.00 -21.47 -21.32
CA ASP A 196 -20.12 -20.69 -21.83
C ASP A 196 -20.36 -20.96 -23.33
N LEU A 197 -19.31 -21.01 -24.14
CA LEU A 197 -19.42 -21.33 -25.57
C LEU A 197 -19.93 -22.77 -25.83
N VAL A 198 -19.58 -23.73 -24.95
CA VAL A 198 -20.13 -25.09 -25.00
C VAL A 198 -21.60 -25.10 -24.58
N ALA A 199 -21.96 -24.36 -23.54
CA ALA A 199 -23.35 -24.23 -23.10
C ALA A 199 -24.26 -23.61 -24.17
N GLU A 200 -23.71 -22.69 -24.97
CA GLU A 200 -24.38 -22.10 -26.14
C GLU A 200 -24.37 -23.02 -27.39
N GLY A 201 -23.71 -24.18 -27.33
CA GLY A 201 -23.60 -25.12 -28.44
C GLY A 201 -22.69 -24.65 -29.57
N LEU A 202 -21.83 -23.66 -29.31
CA LEU A 202 -20.88 -23.09 -30.29
C LEU A 202 -19.57 -23.87 -30.35
N LEU A 203 -19.21 -24.52 -29.25
CA LEU A 203 -18.08 -25.45 -29.16
C LEU A 203 -18.54 -26.86 -28.83
N THR A 204 -17.86 -27.85 -29.39
CA THR A 204 -18.03 -29.27 -29.08
C THR A 204 -16.68 -29.92 -28.93
N GLN A 205 -16.51 -30.68 -27.85
CA GLN A 205 -15.29 -31.44 -27.62
C GLN A 205 -15.21 -32.63 -28.58
N GLN A 206 -14.07 -32.79 -29.25
CA GLN A 206 -13.79 -33.85 -30.20
C GLN A 206 -12.33 -34.31 -30.07
N PRO A 207 -11.97 -35.52 -30.53
CA PRO A 207 -10.57 -35.91 -30.63
C PRO A 207 -9.81 -35.00 -31.60
N SER A 208 -8.58 -34.64 -31.25
CA SER A 208 -7.78 -33.71 -32.05
C SER A 208 -7.52 -34.23 -33.46
N LYS A 209 -7.64 -33.33 -34.44
CA LYS A 209 -7.34 -33.62 -35.86
C LYS A 209 -5.86 -33.94 -36.10
N VAL A 210 -4.95 -33.51 -35.23
CA VAL A 210 -3.48 -33.64 -35.42
C VAL A 210 -2.91 -34.85 -34.69
N ASP A 211 -3.36 -35.11 -33.47
CA ASP A 211 -2.73 -36.10 -32.57
C ASP A 211 -3.64 -37.30 -32.23
N HIS A 212 -4.97 -37.21 -32.47
CA HIS A 212 -5.98 -38.26 -32.18
C HIS A 212 -6.03 -38.80 -30.73
N LEU A 213 -5.06 -38.49 -29.88
CA LEU A 213 -4.89 -38.92 -28.50
C LEU A 213 -5.27 -37.83 -27.49
N THR A 214 -5.31 -36.58 -27.93
CA THR A 214 -5.69 -35.41 -27.14
C THR A 214 -7.03 -34.88 -27.64
N ASN A 215 -7.88 -34.35 -26.75
CA ASN A 215 -9.13 -33.72 -27.19
C ASN A 215 -8.90 -32.25 -27.55
N GLU A 216 -9.77 -31.72 -28.40
CA GLU A 216 -9.87 -30.31 -28.74
C GLU A 216 -11.34 -29.89 -28.78
N TYR A 217 -11.60 -28.62 -28.53
CA TYR A 217 -12.90 -28.01 -28.77
C TYR A 217 -12.95 -27.50 -30.21
N THR A 218 -13.98 -27.89 -30.93
CA THR A 218 -14.21 -27.48 -32.32
C THR A 218 -15.52 -26.71 -32.47
N GLY A 219 -15.57 -25.77 -33.39
CA GLY A 219 -16.76 -24.96 -33.64
C GLY A 219 -16.64 -24.10 -34.89
N ASN A 220 -17.72 -23.42 -35.28
CA ASN A 220 -17.65 -22.43 -36.36
C ASN A 220 -16.88 -21.19 -35.86
N PHE A 221 -15.80 -20.83 -36.55
CA PHE A 221 -14.95 -19.70 -36.16
C PHE A 221 -15.73 -18.39 -36.02
N TYR A 222 -16.56 -18.05 -36.99
CA TYR A 222 -17.29 -16.78 -37.01
C TYR A 222 -18.31 -16.70 -35.87
N SER A 223 -19.01 -17.79 -35.58
CA SER A 223 -19.95 -17.86 -34.47
C SER A 223 -19.25 -17.74 -33.12
N VAL A 224 -18.13 -18.45 -32.94
CA VAL A 224 -17.33 -18.41 -31.71
C VAL A 224 -16.70 -17.02 -31.52
N ALA A 225 -16.14 -16.43 -32.57
CA ALA A 225 -15.56 -15.09 -32.54
C ALA A 225 -16.60 -14.02 -32.18
N PHE A 226 -17.80 -14.12 -32.76
CA PHE A 226 -18.89 -13.20 -32.43
C PHE A 226 -19.35 -13.36 -30.98
N ALA A 227 -19.62 -14.59 -30.53
CA ALA A 227 -20.07 -14.84 -29.15
C ALA A 227 -19.02 -14.43 -28.12
N SER A 228 -17.76 -14.83 -28.32
CA SER A 228 -16.66 -14.49 -27.40
C SER A 228 -16.42 -12.99 -27.28
N SER A 229 -16.65 -12.21 -28.34
CA SER A 229 -16.52 -10.75 -28.30
C SER A 229 -17.59 -10.05 -27.44
N ASN A 230 -18.69 -10.74 -27.11
CA ASN A 230 -19.79 -10.24 -26.29
C ASN A 230 -19.74 -10.75 -24.84
N LEU A 231 -18.77 -11.62 -24.50
CA LEU A 231 -18.63 -12.15 -23.15
C LEU A 231 -18.16 -11.05 -22.17
N PRO A 232 -18.44 -11.23 -20.86
CA PRO A 232 -18.01 -10.28 -19.84
C PRO A 232 -16.51 -9.95 -19.90
N ALA A 233 -16.16 -8.67 -19.83
CA ALA A 233 -14.76 -8.22 -19.81
C ALA A 233 -13.94 -8.86 -18.68
N THR A 234 -14.61 -9.29 -17.59
CA THR A 234 -14.01 -10.00 -16.46
C THR A 234 -13.41 -11.36 -16.83
N TYR A 235 -13.79 -11.96 -17.96
CA TYR A 235 -13.18 -13.21 -18.44
C TYR A 235 -11.87 -13.00 -19.21
N PHE A 236 -11.57 -11.75 -19.57
CA PHE A 236 -10.36 -11.42 -20.34
C PHE A 236 -9.35 -10.61 -19.51
N ARG A 237 -9.77 -10.10 -18.34
CA ARG A 237 -8.95 -9.27 -17.44
C ARG A 237 -9.35 -9.47 -15.98
N SER A 238 -8.35 -9.59 -15.09
CA SER A 238 -8.56 -9.63 -13.63
C SER A 238 -8.19 -8.33 -12.90
N ASP A 239 -7.88 -7.25 -13.63
CA ASP A 239 -7.45 -5.99 -13.04
C ASP A 239 -8.63 -5.15 -12.51
N TYR A 240 -9.27 -5.64 -11.45
CA TYR A 240 -10.07 -4.95 -10.43
C TYR A 240 -10.99 -3.76 -10.78
N THR A 241 -11.38 -3.60 -12.03
CA THR A 241 -12.56 -2.81 -12.38
C THR A 241 -13.39 -3.60 -13.37
N ASN A 242 -14.48 -4.19 -12.88
CA ASN A 242 -15.61 -4.68 -13.68
C ASN A 242 -16.29 -3.55 -14.52
N GLN A 243 -15.58 -2.47 -14.84
CA GLN A 243 -16.08 -1.22 -15.42
C GLN A 243 -15.33 -0.79 -16.68
N SER A 244 -14.14 -1.33 -16.95
CA SER A 244 -13.41 -1.02 -18.18
C SER A 244 -13.91 -1.92 -19.32
N GLN A 245 -14.22 -1.32 -20.46
CA GLN A 245 -14.67 -2.06 -21.65
C GLN A 245 -13.55 -2.99 -22.16
N LEU A 246 -13.92 -4.19 -22.62
CA LEU A 246 -13.02 -5.11 -23.32
C LEU A 246 -12.34 -4.36 -24.49
N THR A 247 -11.01 -4.39 -24.56
CA THR A 247 -10.30 -3.81 -25.71
C THR A 247 -10.12 -4.85 -26.81
N ALA A 248 -9.98 -4.39 -28.06
CA ALA A 248 -9.71 -5.29 -29.19
C ALA A 248 -8.41 -6.09 -29.00
N THR A 249 -7.42 -5.52 -28.31
CA THR A 249 -6.15 -6.18 -27.98
C THR A 249 -6.34 -7.37 -27.05
N ASP A 250 -7.19 -7.23 -26.02
CA ASP A 250 -7.44 -8.29 -25.03
C ASP A 250 -8.15 -9.49 -25.65
N TRP A 251 -9.16 -9.22 -26.49
CA TRP A 251 -9.87 -10.26 -27.23
C TRP A 251 -9.00 -10.95 -28.28
N THR A 252 -8.11 -10.21 -28.95
CA THR A 252 -7.17 -10.79 -29.93
C THR A 252 -6.29 -11.87 -29.29
N LYS A 253 -5.85 -11.66 -28.05
CA LYS A 253 -5.04 -12.65 -27.32
C LYS A 253 -5.79 -13.95 -27.03
N PHE A 254 -7.10 -13.90 -26.81
CA PHE A 254 -7.93 -15.13 -26.75
C PHE A 254 -7.97 -15.81 -28.12
N MET A 255 -8.16 -15.04 -29.20
CA MET A 255 -8.19 -15.58 -30.56
C MET A 255 -6.83 -16.13 -31.03
N GLU A 256 -5.72 -15.78 -30.39
CA GLU A 256 -4.41 -16.40 -30.63
C GLU A 256 -4.32 -17.84 -30.10
N LEU A 257 -5.18 -18.23 -29.15
CA LEU A 257 -5.22 -19.60 -28.60
C LEU A 257 -5.88 -20.60 -29.56
N VAL A 258 -6.55 -20.12 -30.59
CA VAL A 258 -7.40 -20.93 -31.46
C VAL A 258 -6.79 -21.06 -32.86
N SER A 259 -6.92 -22.24 -33.45
CA SER A 259 -6.52 -22.50 -34.83
C SER A 259 -7.72 -22.51 -35.76
N ILE A 260 -7.57 -22.01 -36.98
CA ILE A 260 -8.63 -21.95 -37.98
C ILE A 260 -8.21 -22.77 -39.20
N ASP A 261 -9.06 -23.68 -39.64
CA ASP A 261 -8.84 -24.42 -40.88
C ASP A 261 -9.40 -23.69 -42.12
N LEU A 262 -9.11 -24.24 -43.30
CA LEU A 262 -9.53 -23.68 -44.59
C LEU A 262 -11.06 -23.63 -44.78
N HIS A 263 -11.82 -24.30 -43.91
CA HIS A 263 -13.27 -24.34 -43.93
C HIS A 263 -13.90 -23.40 -42.88
N GLY A 264 -13.08 -22.62 -42.16
CA GLY A 264 -13.54 -21.73 -41.11
C GLY A 264 -13.97 -22.46 -39.83
N SER A 265 -13.50 -23.70 -39.63
CA SER A 265 -13.64 -24.39 -38.35
C SER A 265 -12.52 -23.94 -37.41
N LEU A 266 -12.92 -23.52 -36.22
CA LEU A 266 -12.04 -23.27 -35.10
C LEU A 266 -11.68 -24.60 -34.42
N SER A 267 -10.45 -24.72 -33.94
CA SER A 267 -9.95 -25.79 -33.06
C SER A 267 -9.16 -25.19 -31.90
N LEU A 268 -9.47 -25.59 -30.66
CA LEU A 268 -8.81 -25.15 -29.43
C LEU A 268 -8.41 -26.39 -28.61
N PRO A 269 -7.11 -26.64 -28.37
CA PRO A 269 -6.67 -27.80 -27.58
C PRO A 269 -7.29 -27.80 -26.18
N GLU A 270 -7.67 -28.98 -25.66
CA GLU A 270 -8.23 -29.12 -24.31
C GLU A 270 -7.29 -28.57 -23.23
N SER A 271 -5.98 -28.70 -23.43
CA SER A 271 -4.98 -28.14 -22.51
C SER A 271 -5.05 -26.62 -22.42
N ALA A 272 -5.32 -25.92 -23.54
CA ALA A 272 -5.48 -24.46 -23.55
C ALA A 272 -6.84 -24.07 -22.97
N ALA A 273 -7.90 -24.83 -23.28
CA ALA A 273 -9.23 -24.64 -22.74
C ALA A 273 -9.29 -24.79 -21.20
N ALA A 274 -8.44 -25.63 -20.62
CA ALA A 274 -8.41 -25.90 -19.18
C ALA A 274 -7.54 -24.92 -18.36
N THR A 275 -6.86 -23.97 -19.00
CA THR A 275 -5.89 -23.10 -18.33
C THR A 275 -6.31 -21.65 -18.33
N VAL A 276 -6.19 -21.00 -17.17
CA VAL A 276 -6.15 -19.54 -17.08
C VAL A 276 -4.83 -19.07 -17.71
N VAL A 277 -4.93 -18.25 -18.75
CA VAL A 277 -3.76 -17.80 -19.53
C VAL A 277 -3.32 -16.44 -19.01
N GLU A 278 -2.10 -16.34 -18.51
CA GLU A 278 -1.47 -15.06 -18.21
C GLU A 278 -1.09 -14.34 -19.49
N ILE A 279 -1.69 -13.17 -19.70
CA ILE A 279 -1.46 -12.30 -20.85
C ILE A 279 -0.29 -11.34 -20.56
N GLU A 280 -0.34 -10.72 -19.39
CA GLU A 280 0.63 -9.73 -18.93
C GLU A 280 0.93 -10.04 -17.47
N PRO A 281 2.21 -10.18 -17.09
CA PRO A 281 2.58 -10.40 -15.70
C PRO A 281 2.23 -9.17 -14.88
N ALA A 282 1.99 -9.40 -13.59
CA ALA A 282 1.88 -8.30 -12.65
C ALA A 282 3.17 -7.47 -12.71
N ILE A 283 3.05 -6.15 -12.85
CA ILE A 283 4.17 -5.24 -12.73
C ILE A 283 4.19 -4.77 -11.28
N PRO A 284 5.19 -5.16 -10.48
CA PRO A 284 5.36 -4.63 -9.13
C PRO A 284 5.44 -3.11 -9.21
N GLY A 285 4.76 -2.43 -8.28
CA GLY A 285 4.93 -0.99 -8.15
C GLY A 285 6.40 -0.67 -7.86
N THR A 286 6.98 0.29 -8.56
CA THR A 286 8.30 0.83 -8.20
C THR A 286 8.21 1.51 -6.83
N ALA A 287 9.20 1.30 -5.97
CA ALA A 287 9.34 2.06 -4.73
C ALA A 287 9.46 3.56 -5.08
N LEU A 288 8.49 4.37 -4.66
CA LEU A 288 8.56 5.83 -4.83
C LEU A 288 9.12 6.50 -3.58
N ILE A 289 8.86 5.90 -2.41
CA ILE A 289 9.39 6.32 -1.13
C ILE A 289 9.80 5.04 -0.40
N GLU A 290 11.02 4.98 0.10
CA GLU A 290 11.53 3.87 0.87
C GLU A 290 12.24 4.41 2.10
N VAL A 291 11.87 3.88 3.25
CA VAL A 291 12.60 4.06 4.51
C VAL A 291 12.90 2.68 5.02
N ASP A 292 14.18 2.33 5.10
CA ASP A 292 14.66 1.11 5.73
C ASP A 292 15.83 1.44 6.65
N THR A 293 15.56 1.49 7.95
CA THR A 293 16.60 1.69 8.96
C THR A 293 17.02 0.38 9.63
N ARG A 294 16.62 -0.78 9.10
CA ARG A 294 16.98 -2.10 9.64
C ARG A 294 18.43 -2.50 9.31
N ALA A 295 19.05 -1.83 8.34
CA ALA A 295 20.32 -2.24 7.76
C ALA A 295 21.52 -1.31 8.03
N THR A 296 21.41 -0.30 8.90
CA THR A 296 22.53 0.65 9.12
C THR A 296 23.70 0.14 9.98
N ASN A 297 23.79 -1.16 10.29
CA ASN A 297 24.95 -1.76 10.95
C ASN A 297 25.55 -2.96 10.18
N THR A 298 25.76 -2.81 8.87
CA THR A 298 26.81 -3.57 8.16
C THR A 298 27.90 -2.61 7.69
N GLY A 299 28.66 -2.09 8.64
CA GLY A 299 29.85 -1.28 8.40
C GLY A 299 30.84 -1.51 9.53
N LEU A 300 31.78 -2.43 9.24
CA LEU A 300 33.11 -2.64 9.83
C LEU A 300 33.51 -1.79 11.05
#